data_AF-W7F5T4-F1
#
_entry.id   AF-W7F5T4-F1
#
_cell.length_a   1.000
_cell.length_b   1.000
_cell.length_c   1.000
_cell.angle_alpha   90.00
_cell.angle_beta   90.00
_cell.angle_gamma   90.00
#
_symmetry.space_group_name_H-M   'P 1'
#
loop_
_entity.id
_entity.type
_entity.pdbx_description
1 polymer ?
#
loop_
_entity_poly.entity_id
_entity_poly.type
_entity_poly.pdbx_seq_one_letter_code
_entity_poly.pdbx_strand_id
1 'polypeptide(L)'
;MIWTNSFLLSLAGASHVAAQSFQQTPVMGWNSYNQMSCSPNAQKITTTINALASRGFVAAGYKYFQIDCGWASRDGQRNSTNGALKVDLKAFPNGLQPLADLTRSKGMKWTMYSDAGVRMCDPQSPSPVLGSLGHEAADAAFFKSLGTEYVKYDNCYADGPNASQNAPKNARTDFVTRMGAMWKELQKVGVPGMLICQWGVPYSTSAGLEGPDTWTKGISTSFRLSDDITSGWASMFRIYNQAVHIAKSGNVGPGHIADADLLEVGNSAMSFDEQATHFAAWAMLKSALMISTDVAALSNELVTVLQNKDLIAINQDSAVKPVTLRQRWSGDRDLWAGDLANGDMAVLAVDLSNTGRTLTIQLADLGIASATIKDIWAGTTTTGSSFSKQIKAHGSVPLRLSNIQRSTAAKPQYNYVSVSTGSLSSGANTSPCSGCTSSNKVGNIGGSNGGRVTLSNIRTSKATQTVRFDYINGNVDYMGGTNERVASISVNGGAAKTVSFPLTGYNWSKDVSKDYAVELSGFSTTGPNTITISGAGSSPGPDFDRIGVVA
;
A
#
# COMPACT_ATOMS: atom_id res chain seq x y z
N MET A 1 6.79 -41.74 -50.61
CA MET A 1 6.37 -41.62 -49.20
C MET A 1 6.89 -40.28 -48.68
N ILE A 2 6.00 -39.30 -48.53
CA ILE A 2 6.33 -37.98 -47.98
C ILE A 2 5.90 -38.02 -46.51
N TRP A 3 6.85 -37.85 -45.60
CA TRP A 3 6.58 -37.69 -44.17
C TRP A 3 6.39 -36.21 -43.87
N THR A 4 5.18 -35.82 -43.47
CA THR A 4 4.90 -34.50 -42.90
C THR A 4 5.02 -34.59 -41.38
N ASN A 5 6.02 -33.92 -40.80
CA ASN A 5 6.12 -33.67 -39.37
C ASN A 5 5.16 -32.54 -38.98
N SER A 6 4.08 -32.87 -38.27
CA SER A 6 3.22 -31.89 -37.62
C SER A 6 3.84 -31.49 -36.28
N PHE A 7 4.27 -30.23 -36.16
CA PHE A 7 4.60 -29.60 -34.88
C PHE A 7 3.31 -29.40 -34.07
N LEU A 8 3.18 -30.12 -32.96
CA LEU A 8 2.23 -29.80 -31.89
C LEU A 8 2.77 -28.60 -31.11
N LEU A 9 2.24 -27.41 -31.36
CA LEU A 9 2.45 -26.26 -30.48
C LEU A 9 1.69 -26.48 -29.17
N SER A 10 2.41 -26.45 -28.05
CA SER A 10 1.87 -26.61 -26.71
C SER A 10 1.01 -25.40 -26.30
N LEU A 11 -0.29 -25.63 -26.11
CA LEU A 11 -1.25 -24.64 -25.57
C LEU A 11 -0.95 -24.21 -24.11
N ALA A 12 -0.06 -24.91 -23.41
CA ALA A 12 0.32 -24.58 -22.03
C ALA A 12 1.24 -23.35 -21.91
N GLY A 13 1.92 -22.95 -23.00
CA GLY A 13 2.80 -21.77 -22.99
C GLY A 13 2.07 -20.43 -23.15
N ALA A 14 0.94 -20.41 -23.87
CA ALA A 14 0.25 -19.18 -24.23
C ALA A 14 -0.50 -18.53 -23.05
N SER A 15 -1.05 -19.32 -22.14
CA SER A 15 -1.80 -18.85 -20.96
C SER A 15 -0.88 -18.25 -19.88
N HIS A 16 0.33 -18.78 -19.69
CA HIS A 16 1.32 -18.15 -18.79
C HIS A 16 1.87 -16.82 -19.34
N VAL A 17 2.05 -16.71 -20.66
CA VAL A 17 2.50 -15.47 -21.31
C VAL A 17 1.42 -14.38 -21.26
N ALA A 18 0.13 -14.74 -21.38
CA ALA A 18 -0.97 -13.78 -21.29
C ALA A 18 -1.08 -13.10 -19.90
N ALA A 19 -0.98 -13.86 -18.80
CA ALA A 19 -0.98 -13.30 -17.44
C ALA A 19 0.29 -12.49 -17.12
N GLN A 20 1.46 -12.93 -17.60
CA GLN A 20 2.71 -12.17 -17.47
C GLN A 20 2.73 -10.88 -18.31
N SER A 21 1.89 -10.79 -19.35
CA SER A 21 1.71 -9.58 -20.16
C SER A 21 0.61 -8.63 -19.63
N PHE A 22 -0.30 -9.12 -18.79
CA PHE A 22 -1.37 -8.32 -18.20
C PHE A 22 -0.88 -7.53 -16.99
N GLN A 23 -1.40 -6.31 -16.81
CA GLN A 23 -1.10 -5.45 -15.65
C GLN A 23 0.40 -5.11 -15.50
N GLN A 24 1.01 -4.63 -16.59
CA GLN A 24 2.37 -4.07 -16.60
C GLN A 24 2.51 -2.81 -15.75
N THR A 25 1.40 -2.17 -15.40
CA THR A 25 1.31 -0.96 -14.56
C THR A 25 0.09 -1.09 -13.65
N PRO A 26 -0.01 -0.27 -12.58
CA PRO A 26 -1.14 -0.32 -11.65
C PRO A 26 -2.48 -0.10 -12.36
N VAL A 27 -3.53 -0.80 -11.92
CA VAL A 27 -4.86 -0.60 -12.49
C VAL A 27 -5.38 0.79 -12.12
N MET A 28 -6.01 1.46 -13.08
CA MET A 28 -6.70 2.74 -12.88
C MET A 28 -8.16 2.58 -13.28
N GLY A 29 -9.08 2.98 -12.41
CA GLY A 29 -10.48 2.67 -12.64
C GLY A 29 -11.43 3.27 -11.62
N TRP A 30 -12.58 2.62 -11.49
CA TRP A 30 -13.62 2.94 -10.53
C TRP A 30 -14.17 1.67 -9.89
N ASN A 31 -14.48 1.73 -8.60
CA ASN A 31 -15.09 0.67 -7.81
C ASN A 31 -16.29 1.22 -7.03
N SER A 32 -17.38 0.46 -6.93
CA SER A 32 -18.64 0.90 -6.33
C SER A 32 -18.68 1.01 -4.81
N TYR A 33 -17.74 0.41 -4.08
CA TYR A 33 -17.90 0.12 -2.64
C TYR A 33 -18.01 1.37 -1.76
N ASN A 34 -17.06 2.31 -1.78
CA ASN A 34 -17.08 3.44 -0.84
C ASN A 34 -18.22 4.44 -1.17
N GLN A 35 -18.62 4.55 -2.43
CA GLN A 35 -19.79 5.36 -2.82
C GLN A 35 -21.12 4.69 -2.48
N MET A 36 -21.27 3.40 -2.79
CA MET A 36 -22.58 2.73 -2.85
C MET A 36 -22.78 1.62 -1.83
N SER A 37 -21.73 1.28 -1.06
CA SER A 37 -21.65 0.06 -0.25
C SER A 37 -22.12 -1.16 -1.08
N CYS A 38 -22.84 -2.09 -0.48
CA CYS A 38 -23.44 -3.23 -1.18
C CYS A 38 -24.86 -2.93 -1.70
N SER A 39 -25.11 -1.71 -2.18
CA SER A 39 -26.39 -1.29 -2.77
C SER A 39 -26.27 -0.62 -4.16
N PRO A 40 -25.48 -1.17 -5.10
CA PRO A 40 -25.52 -0.72 -6.50
C PRO A 40 -26.84 -1.16 -7.17
N ASN A 41 -27.22 -0.49 -8.25
CA ASN A 41 -28.32 -0.93 -9.13
C ASN A 41 -28.04 -0.48 -10.58
N ALA A 42 -28.83 -0.99 -11.52
CA ALA A 42 -28.62 -0.72 -12.95
C ALA A 42 -28.58 0.78 -13.29
N GLN A 43 -29.41 1.60 -12.65
CA GLN A 43 -29.46 3.04 -12.89
C GLN A 43 -28.19 3.73 -12.38
N LYS A 44 -27.81 3.51 -11.11
CA LYS A 44 -26.60 4.09 -10.51
C LYS A 44 -25.35 3.73 -11.31
N ILE A 45 -25.23 2.46 -11.69
CA ILE A 45 -24.09 1.97 -12.49
C ILE A 45 -24.06 2.63 -13.87
N THR A 46 -25.21 2.73 -14.55
CA THR A 46 -25.30 3.41 -15.85
C THR A 46 -24.88 4.88 -15.74
N THR A 47 -25.33 5.59 -14.70
CA THR A 47 -24.93 6.98 -14.43
C THR A 47 -23.42 7.10 -14.24
N THR A 48 -22.82 6.26 -13.40
CA THR A 48 -21.38 6.28 -13.14
C THR A 48 -20.56 5.99 -14.40
N ILE A 49 -20.93 4.97 -15.20
CA ILE A 49 -20.26 4.63 -16.46
C ILE A 49 -20.25 5.84 -17.40
N ASN A 50 -21.40 6.48 -17.56
CA ASN A 50 -21.52 7.65 -18.43
C ASN A 50 -20.75 8.86 -17.88
N ALA A 51 -20.74 9.08 -16.56
CA ALA A 51 -20.00 10.17 -15.92
C ALA A 51 -18.48 10.02 -16.07
N LEU A 52 -17.94 8.80 -15.89
CA LEU A 52 -16.51 8.53 -16.13
C LEU A 52 -16.11 8.88 -17.57
N ALA A 53 -16.94 8.48 -18.54
CA ALA A 53 -16.68 8.76 -19.95
C ALA A 53 -16.80 10.25 -20.27
N SER A 54 -17.89 10.92 -19.86
CA SER A 54 -18.17 12.32 -20.21
C SER A 54 -17.26 13.31 -19.50
N ARG A 55 -16.77 12.97 -18.29
CA ARG A 55 -15.89 13.83 -17.49
C ARG A 55 -14.40 13.60 -17.75
N GLY A 56 -14.05 12.82 -18.77
CA GLY A 56 -12.65 12.67 -19.23
C GLY A 56 -11.80 11.66 -18.48
N PHE A 57 -12.36 10.90 -17.53
CA PHE A 57 -11.59 9.91 -16.76
C PHE A 57 -11.06 8.77 -17.64
N VAL A 58 -11.86 8.31 -18.61
CA VAL A 58 -11.41 7.28 -19.57
C VAL A 58 -10.21 7.78 -20.37
N ALA A 59 -10.23 9.04 -20.82
CA ALA A 59 -9.12 9.66 -21.54
C ALA A 59 -7.87 9.86 -20.66
N ALA A 60 -8.06 10.09 -19.36
CA ALA A 60 -6.99 10.14 -18.37
C ALA A 60 -6.40 8.77 -18.01
N GLY A 61 -7.00 7.66 -18.49
CA GLY A 61 -6.48 6.30 -18.30
C GLY A 61 -7.28 5.43 -17.33
N TYR A 62 -8.34 5.96 -16.71
CA TYR A 62 -9.23 5.18 -15.85
C TYR A 62 -10.08 4.21 -16.69
N LYS A 63 -9.62 2.97 -16.80
CA LYS A 63 -10.15 1.97 -17.72
C LYS A 63 -10.82 0.79 -17.02
N TYR A 64 -10.63 0.55 -15.73
CA TYR A 64 -11.23 -0.60 -15.05
C TYR A 64 -12.53 -0.18 -14.35
N PHE A 65 -13.65 -0.84 -14.65
CA PHE A 65 -14.94 -0.55 -13.99
C PHE A 65 -15.35 -1.77 -13.16
N GLN A 66 -15.39 -1.61 -11.84
CA GLN A 66 -15.66 -2.69 -10.88
C GLN A 66 -16.99 -2.47 -10.17
N ILE A 67 -17.88 -3.45 -10.30
CA ILE A 67 -19.00 -3.61 -9.37
C ILE A 67 -18.51 -4.50 -8.23
N ASP A 68 -18.42 -3.90 -7.05
CA ASP A 68 -18.12 -4.58 -5.80
C ASP A 68 -19.37 -5.29 -5.26
N CYS A 69 -19.43 -5.64 -3.97
CA CYS A 69 -20.58 -6.30 -3.35
C CYS A 69 -21.95 -5.68 -3.70
N GLY A 70 -23.01 -6.50 -3.59
CA GLY A 70 -24.40 -6.09 -3.88
C GLY A 70 -24.88 -6.35 -5.31
N TRP A 71 -24.05 -6.92 -6.19
CA TRP A 71 -24.48 -7.38 -7.52
C TRP A 71 -25.18 -8.76 -7.49
N ALA A 72 -24.78 -9.61 -6.54
CA ALA A 72 -25.21 -11.00 -6.46
C ALA A 72 -26.54 -11.14 -5.71
N SER A 73 -27.31 -12.15 -6.10
CA SER A 73 -28.59 -12.51 -5.49
C SER A 73 -28.43 -12.77 -3.99
N ARG A 74 -29.40 -12.27 -3.22
CA ARG A 74 -29.50 -12.46 -1.77
C ARG A 74 -30.37 -13.66 -1.36
N ASP A 75 -30.82 -14.48 -2.31
CA ASP A 75 -31.68 -15.65 -2.03
C ASP A 75 -30.94 -16.87 -1.47
N GLY A 76 -29.61 -16.80 -1.36
CA GLY A 76 -28.78 -17.89 -0.86
C GLY A 76 -28.73 -19.10 -1.80
N GLN A 77 -29.08 -18.93 -3.08
CA GLN A 77 -29.11 -20.02 -4.07
C GLN A 77 -28.11 -19.78 -5.19
N ARG A 78 -27.55 -20.87 -5.72
CA ARG A 78 -26.79 -20.87 -6.98
C ARG A 78 -27.73 -21.08 -8.16
N ASN A 79 -27.24 -20.77 -9.35
CA ASN A 79 -27.91 -21.13 -10.58
C ASN A 79 -27.98 -22.67 -10.68
N SER A 80 -29.19 -23.23 -10.78
CA SER A 80 -29.42 -24.68 -10.75
C SER A 80 -28.89 -25.43 -11.97
N THR A 81 -28.59 -24.72 -13.07
CA THR A 81 -28.11 -25.33 -14.32
C THR A 81 -26.58 -25.41 -14.35
N ASN A 82 -25.89 -24.34 -13.95
CA ASN A 82 -24.42 -24.26 -14.09
C ASN A 82 -23.66 -24.11 -12.76
N GLY A 83 -24.36 -23.99 -11.62
CA GLY A 83 -23.73 -23.86 -10.31
C GLY A 83 -23.09 -22.50 -10.03
N ALA A 84 -23.19 -21.53 -10.93
CA ALA A 84 -22.61 -20.20 -10.74
C ALA A 84 -23.45 -19.35 -9.77
N LEU A 85 -22.84 -18.31 -9.23
CA LEU A 85 -23.53 -17.23 -8.53
C LEU A 85 -24.65 -16.61 -9.39
N LYS A 86 -25.75 -16.23 -8.76
CA LYS A 86 -26.88 -15.55 -9.41
C LYS A 86 -26.74 -14.04 -9.29
N VAL A 87 -27.22 -13.31 -10.29
CA VAL A 87 -27.36 -11.84 -10.23
C VAL A 87 -28.62 -11.47 -9.45
N ASP A 88 -28.58 -10.38 -8.66
CA ASP A 88 -29.80 -9.81 -8.07
C ASP A 88 -30.62 -9.10 -9.16
N LEU A 89 -31.65 -9.78 -9.67
CA LEU A 89 -32.54 -9.24 -10.72
C LEU A 89 -33.47 -8.13 -10.22
N LYS A 90 -33.57 -7.87 -8.91
CA LYS A 90 -34.28 -6.67 -8.41
C LYS A 90 -33.42 -5.43 -8.61
N ALA A 91 -32.12 -5.53 -8.32
CA ALA A 91 -31.16 -4.44 -8.55
C ALA A 91 -30.76 -4.32 -10.03
N PHE A 92 -30.73 -5.43 -10.76
CA PHE A 92 -30.33 -5.53 -12.16
C PHE A 92 -31.35 -6.32 -12.99
N PRO A 93 -32.52 -5.73 -13.33
CA PRO A 93 -33.62 -6.44 -14.02
C PRO A 93 -33.25 -7.14 -15.32
N ASN A 94 -32.25 -6.60 -16.05
CA ASN A 94 -31.78 -7.15 -17.32
C ASN A 94 -30.43 -7.91 -17.17
N GLY A 95 -30.07 -8.29 -15.95
CA GLY A 95 -28.76 -8.84 -15.63
C GLY A 95 -27.61 -7.83 -15.76
N LEU A 96 -26.37 -8.32 -15.73
CA LEU A 96 -25.15 -7.49 -15.80
C LEU A 96 -24.62 -7.30 -17.22
N GLN A 97 -25.00 -8.15 -18.18
CA GLN A 97 -24.46 -8.13 -19.53
C GLN A 97 -24.63 -6.77 -20.24
N PRO A 98 -25.82 -6.11 -20.21
CA PRO A 98 -25.97 -4.81 -20.84
C PRO A 98 -25.08 -3.72 -20.24
N LEU A 99 -24.78 -3.79 -18.94
CA LEU A 99 -23.87 -2.85 -18.26
C LEU A 99 -22.42 -3.13 -18.63
N ALA A 100 -22.04 -4.41 -18.76
CA ALA A 100 -20.73 -4.80 -19.24
C ALA A 100 -20.49 -4.34 -20.69
N ASP A 101 -21.50 -4.49 -21.55
CA ASP A 101 -21.48 -3.98 -22.93
C ASP A 101 -21.39 -2.45 -22.98
N LEU A 102 -22.16 -1.75 -22.13
CA LEU A 102 -22.08 -0.30 -22.02
C LEU A 102 -20.68 0.15 -21.59
N THR A 103 -20.11 -0.45 -20.54
CA THR A 103 -18.74 -0.17 -20.07
C THR A 103 -17.72 -0.32 -21.20
N ARG A 104 -17.77 -1.42 -21.95
CA ARG A 104 -16.90 -1.65 -23.12
C ARG A 104 -17.12 -0.64 -24.23
N SER A 105 -18.38 -0.27 -24.51
CA SER A 105 -18.70 0.74 -25.52
C SER A 105 -18.11 2.12 -25.19
N LYS A 106 -17.82 2.39 -23.90
CA LYS A 106 -17.15 3.61 -23.43
C LYS A 106 -15.62 3.48 -23.38
N GLY A 107 -15.03 2.38 -23.85
CA GLY A 107 -13.58 2.17 -23.85
C GLY A 107 -13.00 1.71 -22.51
N MET A 108 -13.87 1.28 -21.58
CA MET A 108 -13.48 0.69 -20.29
C MET A 108 -13.54 -0.84 -20.34
N LYS A 109 -12.96 -1.48 -19.34
CA LYS A 109 -12.87 -2.90 -19.09
C LYS A 109 -13.82 -3.25 -17.95
N TRP A 110 -14.62 -4.29 -18.15
CA TRP A 110 -15.51 -4.79 -17.12
C TRP A 110 -14.76 -5.67 -16.12
N THR A 111 -15.07 -5.52 -14.84
CA THR A 111 -14.41 -6.23 -13.75
C THR A 111 -15.42 -6.67 -12.69
N MET A 112 -15.12 -7.77 -11.99
CA MET A 112 -16.06 -8.40 -11.05
C MET A 112 -15.47 -8.51 -9.64
N TYR A 113 -16.34 -8.85 -8.70
CA TYR A 113 -16.03 -9.08 -7.29
C TYR A 113 -16.61 -10.42 -6.82
N SER A 114 -15.83 -11.16 -6.05
CA SER A 114 -16.30 -12.30 -5.26
C SER A 114 -15.43 -12.52 -4.03
N ASP A 115 -15.68 -13.60 -3.31
CA ASP A 115 -15.05 -13.91 -2.02
C ASP A 115 -14.52 -15.36 -1.98
N ALA A 116 -13.39 -15.52 -1.31
CA ALA A 116 -12.72 -16.77 -1.02
C ALA A 116 -13.31 -17.55 0.16
N GLY A 117 -14.44 -17.11 0.73
CA GLY A 117 -15.25 -17.87 1.68
C GLY A 117 -16.59 -18.32 1.11
N VAL A 118 -17.41 -18.91 1.99
CA VAL A 118 -18.74 -19.46 1.61
C VAL A 118 -19.80 -18.38 1.41
N ARG A 119 -19.54 -17.16 1.89
CA ARG A 119 -20.38 -15.96 1.75
C ARG A 119 -19.51 -14.77 1.38
N MET A 120 -20.04 -13.83 0.61
CA MET A 120 -19.33 -12.57 0.33
C MET A 120 -19.39 -11.62 1.52
N CYS A 121 -18.42 -10.72 1.63
CA CYS A 121 -18.53 -9.56 2.50
C CYS A 121 -19.81 -8.75 2.17
N ASP A 122 -20.55 -8.37 3.21
CA ASP A 122 -21.77 -7.56 3.13
C ASP A 122 -21.97 -6.83 4.47
N PRO A 123 -22.57 -5.62 4.49
CA PRO A 123 -22.94 -4.92 5.71
C PRO A 123 -23.85 -5.75 6.63
N GLN A 124 -24.65 -6.65 6.07
CA GLN A 124 -25.44 -7.60 6.85
C GLN A 124 -24.55 -8.75 7.34
N SER A 125 -24.57 -9.02 8.66
CA SER A 125 -23.87 -10.17 9.26
C SER A 125 -24.85 -11.10 9.97
N PRO A 126 -24.95 -12.39 9.58
CA PRO A 126 -24.22 -13.03 8.48
C PRO A 126 -24.71 -12.55 7.11
N SER A 127 -23.79 -12.46 6.15
CA SER A 127 -24.11 -12.08 4.76
C SER A 127 -25.05 -13.10 4.12
N PRO A 128 -26.17 -12.69 3.50
CA PRO A 128 -27.05 -13.61 2.80
C PRO A 128 -26.49 -14.02 1.43
N VAL A 129 -25.43 -13.35 0.96
CA VAL A 129 -24.87 -13.52 -0.39
C VAL A 129 -23.81 -14.61 -0.36
N LEU A 130 -23.90 -15.57 -1.29
CA LEU A 130 -22.93 -16.66 -1.41
C LEU A 130 -21.58 -16.15 -1.94
N GLY A 131 -20.48 -16.70 -1.42
CA GLY A 131 -19.12 -16.51 -1.94
C GLY A 131 -18.75 -17.62 -2.93
N SER A 132 -17.52 -17.64 -3.42
CA SER A 132 -17.09 -18.60 -4.45
C SER A 132 -16.39 -19.85 -3.93
N LEU A 133 -16.16 -19.98 -2.62
CA LEU A 133 -15.43 -21.12 -2.07
C LEU A 133 -16.08 -22.46 -2.47
N GLY A 134 -15.30 -23.32 -3.13
CA GLY A 134 -15.74 -24.64 -3.63
C GLY A 134 -16.51 -24.61 -4.96
N HIS A 135 -16.72 -23.42 -5.55
CA HIS A 135 -17.45 -23.22 -6.81
C HIS A 135 -16.70 -22.30 -7.77
N GLU A 136 -15.39 -22.15 -7.58
CA GLU A 136 -14.55 -21.19 -8.28
C GLU A 136 -14.59 -21.37 -9.80
N ALA A 137 -14.67 -22.62 -10.28
CA ALA A 137 -14.73 -22.93 -11.71
C ALA A 137 -16.01 -22.41 -12.38
N ALA A 138 -17.17 -22.61 -11.73
CA ALA A 138 -18.46 -22.14 -12.24
C ALA A 138 -18.53 -20.60 -12.22
N ASP A 139 -18.05 -19.99 -11.14
CA ASP A 139 -18.06 -18.54 -10.97
C ASP A 139 -17.06 -17.85 -11.93
N ALA A 140 -15.87 -18.43 -12.15
CA ALA A 140 -14.92 -17.95 -13.14
C ALA A 140 -15.49 -18.00 -14.57
N ALA A 141 -16.16 -19.08 -14.95
CA ALA A 141 -16.83 -19.19 -16.24
C ALA A 141 -17.95 -18.14 -16.41
N PHE A 142 -18.72 -17.87 -15.36
CA PHE A 142 -19.71 -16.79 -15.35
C PHE A 142 -19.06 -15.41 -15.49
N PHE A 143 -17.97 -15.12 -14.77
CA PHE A 143 -17.24 -13.86 -14.94
C PHE A 143 -16.71 -13.71 -16.38
N LYS A 144 -16.18 -14.78 -16.97
CA LYS A 144 -15.72 -14.76 -18.35
C LYS A 144 -16.85 -14.47 -19.33
N SER A 145 -18.06 -15.01 -19.12
CA SER A 145 -19.19 -14.76 -20.03
C SER A 145 -19.62 -13.29 -20.06
N LEU A 146 -19.39 -12.55 -18.97
CA LEU A 146 -19.58 -11.09 -18.91
C LEU A 146 -18.46 -10.27 -19.57
N GLY A 147 -17.42 -10.93 -20.09
CA GLY A 147 -16.23 -10.27 -20.64
C GLY A 147 -15.34 -9.62 -19.58
N THR A 148 -15.27 -10.22 -18.39
CA THR A 148 -14.46 -9.75 -17.26
C THR A 148 -12.96 -9.83 -17.57
N GLU A 149 -12.21 -8.79 -17.23
CA GLU A 149 -10.74 -8.77 -17.36
C GLU A 149 -9.98 -8.79 -16.03
N TYR A 150 -10.65 -8.43 -14.93
CA TYR A 150 -10.05 -8.35 -13.60
C TYR A 150 -11.07 -8.72 -12.54
N VAL A 151 -10.65 -9.43 -11.50
CA VAL A 151 -11.52 -9.84 -10.38
C VAL A 151 -10.91 -9.40 -9.05
N LYS A 152 -11.68 -8.74 -8.18
CA LYS A 152 -11.34 -8.59 -6.76
C LYS A 152 -11.85 -9.81 -6.01
N TYR A 153 -10.96 -10.52 -5.33
CA TYR A 153 -11.27 -11.76 -4.62
C TYR A 153 -11.01 -11.60 -3.12
N ASP A 154 -12.09 -11.47 -2.36
CA ASP A 154 -12.12 -11.09 -0.94
C ASP A 154 -11.98 -12.29 0.00
N ASN A 155 -12.08 -12.08 1.32
CA ASN A 155 -11.77 -13.12 2.32
C ASN A 155 -12.81 -13.29 3.46
N CYS A 156 -14.04 -12.80 3.34
CA CYS A 156 -15.05 -12.98 4.38
C CYS A 156 -15.52 -14.43 4.47
N TYR A 157 -15.98 -14.87 5.65
CA TYR A 157 -16.60 -16.19 5.83
C TYR A 157 -15.74 -17.37 5.34
N ALA A 158 -14.42 -17.25 5.47
CA ALA A 158 -13.46 -18.29 5.12
C ALA A 158 -13.62 -19.57 5.96
N ASP A 159 -14.12 -19.45 7.19
CA ASP A 159 -14.27 -20.57 8.14
C ASP A 159 -15.70 -21.14 8.24
N GLY A 160 -16.65 -20.52 7.52
CA GLY A 160 -18.05 -20.93 7.55
C GLY A 160 -19.03 -19.75 7.49
N PRO A 161 -20.35 -20.03 7.53
CA PRO A 161 -21.39 -19.07 7.19
C PRO A 161 -21.85 -18.18 8.36
N ASN A 162 -21.28 -18.34 9.56
CA ASN A 162 -21.80 -17.69 10.77
C ASN A 162 -21.29 -16.26 10.93
N ALA A 163 -22.05 -15.40 11.60
CA ALA A 163 -21.72 -13.98 11.80
C ALA A 163 -20.34 -13.76 12.44
N SER A 164 -19.92 -14.62 13.37
CA SER A 164 -18.61 -14.58 14.04
C SER A 164 -17.42 -14.89 13.12
N GLN A 165 -17.69 -15.37 11.90
CA GLN A 165 -16.69 -15.75 10.90
C GLN A 165 -16.57 -14.70 9.79
N ASN A 166 -17.24 -13.56 9.94
CA ASN A 166 -17.11 -12.44 9.02
C ASN A 166 -15.74 -11.76 9.16
N ALA A 167 -15.12 -11.44 8.03
CA ALA A 167 -13.87 -10.69 7.93
C ALA A 167 -12.75 -11.05 8.94
N PRO A 168 -12.32 -12.33 9.03
CA PRO A 168 -11.30 -12.74 9.99
C PRO A 168 -9.95 -12.04 9.72
N LYS A 169 -9.33 -11.48 10.77
CA LYS A 169 -8.03 -10.77 10.69
C LYS A 169 -6.85 -11.55 11.29
N ASN A 170 -7.05 -12.82 11.62
CA ASN A 170 -5.98 -13.70 12.10
C ASN A 170 -5.15 -14.25 10.94
N ALA A 171 -3.86 -14.47 11.18
CA ALA A 171 -2.99 -15.16 10.23
C ALA A 171 -3.55 -16.55 9.85
N ARG A 172 -3.36 -16.94 8.59
CA ARG A 172 -3.95 -18.19 8.05
C ARG A 172 -2.94 -19.06 7.32
N THR A 173 -3.12 -20.38 7.37
CA THR A 173 -2.29 -21.38 6.68
C THR A 173 -2.85 -21.82 5.33
N ASP A 174 -4.06 -21.35 4.97
CA ASP A 174 -4.80 -21.80 3.79
C ASP A 174 -4.84 -20.79 2.64
N PHE A 175 -4.32 -19.56 2.80
CA PHE A 175 -4.45 -18.51 1.80
C PHE A 175 -3.95 -18.91 0.42
N VAL A 176 -2.74 -19.48 0.33
CA VAL A 176 -2.14 -19.88 -0.95
C VAL A 176 -3.04 -20.87 -1.71
N THR A 177 -3.58 -21.86 -1.00
CA THR A 177 -4.46 -22.87 -1.59
C THR A 177 -5.81 -22.27 -1.98
N ARG A 178 -6.46 -21.54 -1.07
CA ARG A 178 -7.83 -21.05 -1.22
C ARG A 178 -7.94 -19.89 -2.22
N MET A 179 -7.08 -18.89 -2.12
CA MET A 179 -7.02 -17.78 -3.09
C MET A 179 -6.50 -18.27 -4.45
N GLY A 180 -5.52 -19.18 -4.44
CA GLY A 180 -4.95 -19.76 -5.66
C GLY A 180 -5.93 -20.64 -6.45
N ALA A 181 -7.00 -21.15 -5.84
CA ALA A 181 -8.04 -21.90 -6.53
C ALA A 181 -8.75 -21.02 -7.57
N MET A 182 -9.25 -19.85 -7.16
CA MET A 182 -9.87 -18.90 -8.07
C MET A 182 -8.91 -18.43 -9.16
N TRP A 183 -7.65 -18.12 -8.82
CA TRP A 183 -6.65 -17.73 -9.82
C TRP A 183 -6.51 -18.76 -10.94
N LYS A 184 -6.38 -20.05 -10.58
CA LYS A 184 -6.27 -21.14 -11.55
C LYS A 184 -7.47 -21.21 -12.47
N GLU A 185 -8.69 -21.06 -11.93
CA GLU A 185 -9.91 -21.10 -12.74
C GLU A 185 -10.05 -19.88 -13.64
N LEU A 186 -9.72 -18.67 -13.17
CA LEU A 186 -9.68 -17.46 -13.99
C LEU A 186 -8.70 -17.61 -15.16
N GLN A 187 -7.51 -18.16 -14.92
CA GLN A 187 -6.53 -18.42 -15.97
C GLN A 187 -7.03 -19.44 -17.00
N LYS A 188 -7.71 -20.51 -16.58
CA LYS A 188 -8.29 -21.52 -17.49
C LYS A 188 -9.32 -20.91 -18.45
N VAL A 189 -10.14 -19.99 -17.96
CA VAL A 189 -11.17 -19.32 -18.78
C VAL A 189 -10.65 -18.05 -19.48
N GLY A 190 -9.39 -17.69 -19.29
CA GLY A 190 -8.75 -16.52 -19.90
C GLY A 190 -9.25 -15.19 -19.35
N VAL A 191 -9.48 -15.09 -18.03
CA VAL A 191 -9.58 -13.83 -17.29
C VAL A 191 -8.18 -13.51 -16.75
N PRO A 192 -7.51 -12.47 -17.25
CA PRO A 192 -6.07 -12.31 -17.07
C PRO A 192 -5.65 -11.71 -15.72
N GLY A 193 -6.56 -11.08 -14.97
CA GLY A 193 -6.23 -10.30 -13.79
C GLY A 193 -6.99 -10.68 -12.53
N MET A 194 -6.32 -10.60 -11.38
CA MET A 194 -6.95 -10.77 -10.08
C MET A 194 -6.24 -9.96 -9.00
N LEU A 195 -7.03 -9.29 -8.16
CA LEU A 195 -6.62 -8.74 -6.88
C LEU A 195 -6.96 -9.73 -5.76
N ILE A 196 -5.96 -10.14 -5.00
CA ILE A 196 -6.20 -10.79 -3.71
C ILE A 196 -6.54 -9.70 -2.68
N CYS A 197 -7.77 -9.72 -2.18
CA CYS A 197 -8.28 -8.82 -1.17
C CYS A 197 -8.39 -9.54 0.16
N GLN A 198 -7.35 -9.41 0.96
CA GLN A 198 -7.20 -10.15 2.22
C GLN A 198 -6.81 -9.22 3.37
N TRP A 199 -6.90 -7.91 3.13
CA TRP A 199 -6.76 -6.85 4.14
C TRP A 199 -5.38 -6.73 4.78
N GLY A 200 -4.32 -7.14 4.08
CA GLY A 200 -2.97 -7.14 4.66
C GLY A 200 -2.77 -8.18 5.75
N VAL A 201 -3.63 -9.20 5.87
CA VAL A 201 -3.42 -10.32 6.80
C VAL A 201 -2.21 -11.18 6.34
N PRO A 202 -1.36 -11.68 7.27
CA PRO A 202 -0.22 -12.49 6.87
C PRO A 202 -0.59 -13.96 6.66
N TYR A 203 0.16 -14.62 5.79
CA TYR A 203 0.18 -16.06 5.66
C TYR A 203 1.04 -16.68 6.78
N SER A 204 0.55 -17.75 7.39
CA SER A 204 1.23 -18.45 8.48
C SER A 204 1.93 -19.69 7.95
N THR A 205 3.24 -19.77 8.17
CA THR A 205 4.08 -20.92 7.83
C THR A 205 4.76 -21.49 9.07
N SER A 206 5.36 -22.68 8.96
CA SER A 206 6.24 -23.21 10.01
C SER A 206 7.46 -22.33 10.29
N ALA A 207 7.85 -21.47 9.35
CA ALA A 207 8.96 -20.53 9.49
C ALA A 207 8.53 -19.16 10.05
N GLY A 208 7.23 -18.94 10.31
CA GLY A 208 6.66 -17.70 10.80
C GLY A 208 5.67 -17.05 9.82
N LEU A 209 5.37 -15.78 10.07
CA LEU A 209 4.43 -15.01 9.27
C LEU A 209 5.09 -14.43 8.01
N GLU A 210 4.39 -14.51 6.89
CA GLU A 210 4.77 -13.92 5.61
C GLU A 210 3.73 -12.85 5.20
N GLY A 211 4.21 -11.67 4.81
CA GLY A 211 3.36 -10.59 4.31
C GLY A 211 2.81 -10.86 2.90
N PRO A 212 1.73 -10.17 2.50
CA PRO A 212 1.10 -10.37 1.20
C PRO A 212 2.02 -10.12 0.01
N ASP A 213 3.00 -9.22 0.15
CA ASP A 213 3.99 -8.98 -0.89
C ASP A 213 4.89 -10.20 -1.17
N THR A 214 4.93 -11.17 -0.25
CA THR A 214 5.69 -12.42 -0.42
C THR A 214 4.78 -13.55 -0.89
N TRP A 215 3.72 -13.86 -0.13
CA TRP A 215 2.96 -15.09 -0.36
C TRP A 215 2.01 -15.03 -1.57
N THR A 216 1.61 -13.83 -2.03
CA THR A 216 0.69 -13.69 -3.17
C THR A 216 1.37 -13.82 -4.54
N LYS A 217 2.70 -13.87 -4.57
CA LYS A 217 3.48 -13.93 -5.81
C LYS A 217 3.12 -15.16 -6.64
N GLY A 218 2.71 -14.93 -7.88
CA GLY A 218 2.37 -15.98 -8.85
C GLY A 218 0.95 -16.53 -8.72
N ILE A 219 0.16 -16.07 -7.75
CA ILE A 219 -1.26 -16.46 -7.58
C ILE A 219 -2.23 -15.29 -7.74
N SER A 220 -1.75 -14.12 -8.16
CA SER A 220 -2.55 -12.95 -8.52
C SER A 220 -1.69 -11.97 -9.33
N THR A 221 -2.32 -10.90 -9.84
CA THR A 221 -1.62 -9.78 -10.49
C THR A 221 -1.45 -8.58 -9.56
N SER A 222 -2.20 -8.57 -8.46
CA SER A 222 -2.14 -7.57 -7.40
C SER A 222 -2.57 -8.16 -6.06
N PHE A 223 -2.20 -7.47 -4.98
CA PHE A 223 -2.55 -7.83 -3.62
C PHE A 223 -2.87 -6.61 -2.78
N ARG A 224 -3.91 -6.71 -1.94
CA ARG A 224 -4.21 -5.71 -0.92
C ARG A 224 -3.12 -5.70 0.14
N LEU A 225 -2.53 -4.52 0.34
CA LEU A 225 -1.40 -4.34 1.24
C LEU A 225 -1.82 -4.04 2.69
N SER A 226 -3.04 -3.54 2.88
CA SER A 226 -3.61 -3.13 4.16
C SER A 226 -5.09 -3.49 4.27
N ASP A 227 -5.62 -3.36 5.49
CA ASP A 227 -7.06 -3.32 5.71
C ASP A 227 -7.73 -2.13 5.04
N ASP A 228 -9.05 -2.19 4.93
CA ASP A 228 -9.86 -1.22 4.20
C ASP A 228 -9.56 0.21 4.60
N ILE A 229 -9.43 1.08 3.59
CA ILE A 229 -9.46 2.51 3.80
C ILE A 229 -10.85 2.89 4.31
N THR A 230 -10.85 3.79 5.28
CA THR A 230 -12.05 4.38 5.85
C THR A 230 -11.92 5.89 5.76
N SER A 231 -13.00 6.61 6.04
CA SER A 231 -13.02 8.07 5.91
C SER A 231 -12.00 8.74 6.84
N GLY A 232 -11.18 9.64 6.30
CA GLY A 232 -10.34 10.57 7.06
C GLY A 232 -8.83 10.29 7.05
N TRP A 233 -8.07 11.32 7.44
CA TRP A 233 -6.59 11.32 7.40
C TRP A 233 -5.94 10.18 8.18
N ALA A 234 -6.51 9.81 9.34
CA ALA A 234 -5.96 8.74 10.17
C ALA A 234 -5.93 7.38 9.44
N SER A 235 -6.97 7.08 8.66
CA SER A 235 -7.02 5.83 7.89
C SER A 235 -6.00 5.83 6.75
N MET A 236 -5.87 6.96 6.04
CA MET A 236 -4.84 7.15 5.03
C MET A 236 -3.44 6.94 5.65
N PHE A 237 -3.15 7.60 6.78
CA PHE A 237 -1.86 7.52 7.46
C PHE A 237 -1.51 6.10 7.94
N ARG A 238 -2.50 5.33 8.41
CA ARG A 238 -2.33 3.92 8.78
C ARG A 238 -1.89 3.06 7.60
N ILE A 239 -2.54 3.23 6.44
CA ILE A 239 -2.18 2.51 5.21
C ILE A 239 -0.81 2.97 4.70
N TYR A 240 -0.54 4.27 4.78
CA TYR A 240 0.73 4.87 4.42
C TYR A 240 1.91 4.29 5.22
N ASN A 241 1.73 4.09 6.53
CA ASN A 241 2.71 3.42 7.38
C ASN A 241 2.87 1.93 7.04
N GLN A 242 1.80 1.25 6.65
CA GLN A 242 1.89 -0.15 6.19
C GLN A 242 2.64 -0.26 4.86
N ALA A 243 2.48 0.71 3.95
CA ALA A 243 3.17 0.73 2.67
C ALA A 243 4.70 0.88 2.79
N VAL A 244 5.24 1.40 3.91
CA VAL A 244 6.68 1.64 4.10
C VAL A 244 7.53 0.38 3.87
N HIS A 245 7.16 -0.75 4.48
CA HIS A 245 7.94 -1.98 4.37
C HIS A 245 7.74 -2.66 3.01
N ILE A 246 6.53 -2.58 2.45
CA ILE A 246 6.19 -3.18 1.13
C ILE A 246 6.90 -2.43 0.01
N ALA A 247 6.97 -1.10 0.09
CA ALA A 247 7.75 -0.30 -0.87
C ALA A 247 9.25 -0.64 -0.84
N LYS A 248 9.77 -1.09 0.29
CA LYS A 248 11.18 -1.47 0.47
C LYS A 248 11.46 -2.94 0.16
N SER A 249 10.45 -3.80 0.02
CA SER A 249 10.67 -5.26 -0.07
C SER A 249 11.28 -5.71 -1.40
N GLY A 250 11.14 -4.89 -2.45
CA GLY A 250 11.56 -5.27 -3.81
C GLY A 250 10.62 -6.28 -4.48
N ASN A 251 9.48 -6.60 -3.85
CA ASN A 251 8.52 -7.56 -4.37
C ASN A 251 7.40 -6.91 -5.21
N VAL A 252 7.30 -5.57 -5.21
CA VAL A 252 6.36 -4.84 -6.08
C VAL A 252 6.97 -4.66 -7.47
N GLY A 253 6.21 -5.00 -8.51
CA GLY A 253 6.66 -4.87 -9.90
C GLY A 253 5.55 -5.20 -10.92
N PRO A 254 5.87 -5.16 -12.24
CA PRO A 254 4.92 -5.54 -13.28
C PRO A 254 4.31 -6.92 -13.02
N GLY A 255 2.98 -7.03 -13.07
CA GLY A 255 2.25 -8.27 -12.77
C GLY A 255 2.21 -8.68 -11.29
N HIS A 256 2.70 -7.85 -10.37
CA HIS A 256 2.60 -8.08 -8.93
C HIS A 256 2.56 -6.74 -8.17
N ILE A 257 1.39 -6.12 -8.18
CA ILE A 257 1.21 -4.73 -7.77
C ILE A 257 0.55 -4.65 -6.39
N ALA A 258 1.16 -3.89 -5.48
CA ALA A 258 0.58 -3.60 -4.18
C ALA A 258 -0.60 -2.64 -4.34
N ASP A 259 -1.72 -2.97 -3.69
CA ASP A 259 -2.94 -2.17 -3.67
C ASP A 259 -3.15 -1.58 -2.27
N ALA A 260 -3.01 -0.26 -2.16
CA ALA A 260 -3.25 0.55 -0.96
C ALA A 260 -4.75 0.87 -0.74
N ASP A 261 -5.63 0.13 -1.40
CA ASP A 261 -7.08 0.27 -1.38
C ASP A 261 -7.60 1.51 -2.14
N LEU A 262 -8.93 1.63 -2.19
CA LEU A 262 -9.68 2.59 -2.99
C LEU A 262 -9.31 4.05 -2.68
N LEU A 263 -9.55 4.94 -3.66
CA LEU A 263 -9.38 6.37 -3.49
C LEU A 263 -10.58 6.99 -2.79
N GLU A 264 -10.30 7.75 -1.72
CA GLU A 264 -11.29 8.55 -0.96
C GLU A 264 -11.42 9.99 -1.46
N VAL A 265 -10.78 10.33 -2.58
CA VAL A 265 -10.90 11.66 -3.20
C VAL A 265 -12.34 11.87 -3.68
N GLY A 266 -12.99 12.92 -3.19
CA GLY A 266 -14.40 13.22 -3.41
C GLY A 266 -15.33 12.78 -2.28
N ASN A 267 -14.87 11.90 -1.39
CA ASN A 267 -15.62 11.50 -0.20
C ASN A 267 -15.38 12.50 0.95
N SER A 268 -16.27 12.50 1.94
CA SER A 268 -16.17 13.38 3.11
C SER A 268 -15.04 12.96 4.07
N ALA A 269 -14.73 13.81 5.05
CA ALA A 269 -13.77 13.59 6.15
C ALA A 269 -12.28 13.89 5.88
N MET A 270 -11.92 14.34 4.67
CA MET A 270 -10.62 14.94 4.39
C MET A 270 -10.80 16.32 3.75
N SER A 271 -9.96 17.26 4.12
CA SER A 271 -9.79 18.54 3.42
C SER A 271 -9.29 18.35 2.00
N PHE A 272 -9.38 19.39 1.16
CA PHE A 272 -8.86 19.34 -0.20
C PHE A 272 -7.37 18.96 -0.25
N ASP A 273 -6.55 19.57 0.61
CA ASP A 273 -5.10 19.33 0.64
C ASP A 273 -4.77 17.89 1.11
N GLU A 274 -5.54 17.33 2.06
CA GLU A 274 -5.40 15.92 2.46
C GLU A 274 -5.79 14.96 1.32
N GLN A 275 -6.87 15.24 0.59
CA GLN A 275 -7.29 14.44 -0.57
C GLN A 275 -6.26 14.51 -1.71
N ALA A 276 -5.69 15.69 -1.98
CA ALA A 276 -4.62 15.86 -2.95
C ALA A 276 -3.35 15.09 -2.54
N THR A 277 -2.97 15.16 -1.27
CA THR A 277 -1.86 14.38 -0.71
C THR A 277 -2.10 12.88 -0.78
N HIS A 278 -3.31 12.40 -0.46
CA HIS A 278 -3.69 11.00 -0.61
C HIS A 278 -3.51 10.51 -2.04
N PHE A 279 -4.01 11.26 -3.04
CA PHE A 279 -3.82 10.91 -4.45
C PHE A 279 -2.34 10.87 -4.86
N ALA A 280 -1.55 11.88 -4.46
CA ALA A 280 -0.13 11.91 -4.74
C ALA A 280 0.62 10.74 -4.10
N ALA A 281 0.32 10.40 -2.84
CA ALA A 281 0.92 9.26 -2.16
C ALA A 281 0.58 7.94 -2.86
N TRP A 282 -0.68 7.70 -3.23
CA TRP A 282 -1.09 6.47 -3.93
C TRP A 282 -0.43 6.36 -5.31
N ALA A 283 -0.34 7.48 -6.04
CA ALA A 283 0.34 7.53 -7.32
C ALA A 283 1.84 7.18 -7.20
N MET A 284 2.52 7.78 -6.22
CA MET A 284 3.96 7.61 -5.98
C MET A 284 4.30 6.21 -5.42
N LEU A 285 3.40 5.60 -4.64
CA LEU A 285 3.49 4.22 -4.15
C LEU A 285 3.13 3.17 -5.22
N LYS A 286 2.81 3.59 -6.45
CA LYS A 286 2.35 2.70 -7.54
C LYS A 286 1.14 1.85 -7.13
N SER A 287 0.27 2.38 -6.27
CA SER A 287 -0.99 1.72 -5.92
C SER A 287 -1.93 1.70 -7.12
N ALA A 288 -2.92 0.81 -7.09
CA ALA A 288 -4.12 0.97 -7.89
C ALA A 288 -4.74 2.36 -7.65
N LEU A 289 -5.19 3.02 -8.70
CA LEU A 289 -5.92 4.29 -8.64
C LEU A 289 -7.40 4.02 -8.97
N MET A 290 -8.10 3.40 -8.02
CA MET A 290 -9.51 3.05 -8.16
C MET A 290 -10.37 4.09 -7.46
N ILE A 291 -11.05 4.94 -8.24
CA ILE A 291 -12.00 5.94 -7.74
C ILE A 291 -13.19 5.23 -7.09
N SER A 292 -13.63 5.67 -5.90
CA SER A 292 -14.83 5.14 -5.26
C SER A 292 -15.71 6.23 -4.66
N THR A 293 -15.94 7.28 -5.46
CA THR A 293 -16.81 8.41 -5.14
C THR A 293 -17.86 8.62 -6.23
N ASP A 294 -18.82 9.52 -5.98
CA ASP A 294 -19.81 9.96 -6.96
C ASP A 294 -19.18 10.86 -8.03
N VAL A 295 -18.81 10.24 -9.15
CA VAL A 295 -18.20 10.92 -10.30
C VAL A 295 -19.13 11.94 -10.94
N ALA A 296 -20.45 11.78 -10.85
CA ALA A 296 -21.38 12.77 -11.38
C ALA A 296 -21.38 14.05 -10.53
N ALA A 297 -21.20 13.93 -9.22
CA ALA A 297 -21.22 15.04 -8.26
C ALA A 297 -19.84 15.64 -7.92
N LEU A 298 -18.74 15.00 -8.33
CA LEU A 298 -17.37 15.45 -8.08
C LEU A 298 -17.14 16.92 -8.51
N SER A 299 -16.43 17.71 -7.69
CA SER A 299 -16.06 19.10 -8.05
C SER A 299 -14.97 19.11 -9.14
N ASN A 300 -14.90 20.19 -9.92
CA ASN A 300 -13.88 20.32 -10.97
C ASN A 300 -12.45 20.35 -10.43
N GLU A 301 -12.26 20.85 -9.21
CA GLU A 301 -10.96 20.89 -8.53
C GLU A 301 -10.47 19.47 -8.21
N LEU A 302 -11.35 18.60 -7.69
CA LEU A 302 -11.02 17.21 -7.40
C LEU A 302 -10.92 16.35 -8.66
N VAL A 303 -11.68 16.67 -9.71
CA VAL A 303 -11.45 16.09 -11.05
C VAL A 303 -10.04 16.42 -11.53
N THR A 304 -9.56 17.65 -11.33
CA THR A 304 -8.20 18.05 -11.70
C THR A 304 -7.13 17.29 -10.91
N VAL A 305 -7.37 17.04 -9.61
CA VAL A 305 -6.50 16.19 -8.79
C VAL A 305 -6.42 14.79 -9.39
N LEU A 306 -7.57 14.12 -9.57
CA LEU A 306 -7.63 12.75 -10.10
C LEU A 306 -7.09 12.64 -11.53
N GLN A 307 -7.20 13.68 -12.35
CA GLN A 307 -6.71 13.69 -13.73
C GLN A 307 -5.31 14.29 -13.89
N ASN A 308 -4.57 14.52 -12.80
CA ASN A 308 -3.23 15.08 -12.87
C ASN A 308 -2.30 14.15 -13.67
N LYS A 309 -1.97 14.57 -14.89
CA LYS A 309 -1.23 13.77 -15.87
C LYS A 309 0.18 13.40 -15.40
N ASP A 310 0.82 14.24 -14.60
CA ASP A 310 2.18 14.00 -14.12
C ASP A 310 2.20 12.97 -12.99
N LEU A 311 1.24 13.03 -12.05
CA LEU A 311 1.08 11.96 -11.04
C LEU A 311 0.68 10.64 -11.68
N ILE A 312 -0.24 10.67 -12.64
CA ILE A 312 -0.63 9.47 -13.41
C ILE A 312 0.58 8.90 -14.16
N ALA A 313 1.38 9.74 -14.82
CA ALA A 313 2.59 9.29 -15.51
C ALA A 313 3.61 8.65 -14.56
N ILE A 314 3.73 9.16 -13.32
CA ILE A 314 4.53 8.49 -12.29
C ILE A 314 3.88 7.15 -11.93
N ASN A 315 2.59 7.10 -11.59
CA ASN A 315 1.91 5.85 -11.24
C ASN A 315 2.05 4.77 -12.32
N GLN A 316 1.96 5.19 -13.59
CA GLN A 316 2.03 4.34 -14.78
C GLN A 316 3.45 4.18 -15.37
N ASP A 317 4.49 4.61 -14.64
CA ASP A 317 5.88 4.36 -15.05
C ASP A 317 6.18 2.86 -15.10
N SER A 318 6.83 2.42 -16.18
CA SER A 318 7.03 1.00 -16.49
C SER A 318 7.99 0.27 -15.55
N ALA A 319 8.73 0.97 -14.70
CA ALA A 319 9.54 0.30 -13.67
C ALA A 319 8.65 -0.33 -12.58
N VAL A 320 7.45 0.22 -12.35
CA VAL A 320 6.52 -0.18 -11.26
C VAL A 320 7.24 -0.26 -9.90
N LYS A 321 8.15 0.70 -9.67
CA LYS A 321 8.91 0.80 -8.42
C LYS A 321 8.30 1.89 -7.53
N PRO A 322 7.73 1.55 -6.36
CA PRO A 322 7.24 2.56 -5.43
C PRO A 322 8.37 3.45 -4.93
N VAL A 323 8.04 4.70 -4.61
CA VAL A 323 8.95 5.55 -3.83
C VAL A 323 9.17 4.93 -2.45
N THR A 324 10.37 5.09 -1.89
CA THR A 324 10.69 4.61 -0.54
C THR A 324 10.87 5.79 0.41
N LEU A 325 10.43 5.62 1.67
CA LEU A 325 10.64 6.61 2.73
C LEU A 325 12.15 6.78 2.98
N ARG A 326 12.64 8.00 2.73
CA ARG A 326 14.05 8.37 2.94
C ARG A 326 14.30 8.87 4.35
N GLN A 327 13.39 9.69 4.85
CA GLN A 327 13.45 10.23 6.20
C GLN A 327 12.08 10.67 6.67
N ARG A 328 11.82 10.46 7.96
CA ARG A 328 10.66 10.99 8.67
C ARG A 328 11.13 11.91 9.78
N TRP A 329 10.60 13.13 9.78
CA TRP A 329 10.60 14.00 10.95
C TRP A 329 9.23 13.81 11.61
N SER A 330 9.17 12.99 12.66
CA SER A 330 7.90 12.54 13.26
C SER A 330 7.02 13.71 13.70
N GLY A 331 5.74 13.70 13.29
CA GLY A 331 4.78 14.78 13.54
C GLY A 331 5.04 16.06 12.74
N ASP A 332 6.00 16.05 11.82
CA ASP A 332 6.43 17.22 11.06
C ASP A 332 6.31 16.98 9.55
N ARG A 333 7.14 16.11 8.97
CA ARG A 333 7.09 15.79 7.54
C ARG A 333 7.77 14.47 7.21
N ASP A 334 7.40 13.91 6.07
CA ASP A 334 8.10 12.81 5.42
C ASP A 334 8.75 13.26 4.12
N LEU A 335 9.87 12.62 3.77
CA LEU A 335 10.51 12.69 2.46
C LEU A 335 10.60 11.31 1.84
N TRP A 336 10.00 11.15 0.66
CA TRP A 336 10.00 9.93 -0.14
C TRP A 336 10.67 10.19 -1.48
N ALA A 337 11.39 9.19 -1.98
CA ALA A 337 11.98 9.27 -3.32
C ALA A 337 12.19 7.89 -3.94
N GLY A 338 12.05 7.80 -5.26
CA GLY A 338 12.27 6.59 -6.05
C GLY A 338 12.62 6.92 -7.50
N ASP A 339 13.44 6.08 -8.12
CA ASP A 339 13.85 6.23 -9.51
C ASP A 339 12.73 5.79 -10.47
N LEU A 340 12.62 6.46 -11.61
CA LEU A 340 11.71 6.13 -12.72
C LEU A 340 12.46 5.40 -13.84
N ALA A 341 11.74 4.69 -14.71
CA ALA A 341 12.33 3.86 -15.76
C ALA A 341 13.28 4.62 -16.70
N ASN A 342 12.99 5.91 -16.95
CA ASN A 342 13.76 6.77 -17.84
C ASN A 342 14.98 7.44 -17.19
N GLY A 343 15.29 7.12 -15.92
CA GLY A 343 16.41 7.72 -15.17
C GLY A 343 16.08 9.00 -14.40
N ASP A 344 14.83 9.50 -14.51
CA ASP A 344 14.33 10.55 -13.63
C ASP A 344 14.08 10.02 -12.21
N MET A 345 13.80 10.92 -11.28
CA MET A 345 13.42 10.58 -9.91
C MET A 345 12.09 11.23 -9.54
N ALA A 346 11.19 10.44 -8.97
CA ALA A 346 9.98 10.93 -8.31
C ALA A 346 10.31 11.24 -6.84
N VAL A 347 9.89 12.42 -6.36
CA VAL A 347 10.08 12.88 -4.98
C VAL A 347 8.75 13.36 -4.43
N LEU A 348 8.46 13.00 -3.18
CA LEU A 348 7.27 13.44 -2.47
C LEU A 348 7.66 13.86 -1.06
N ALA A 349 7.47 15.14 -0.74
CA ALA A 349 7.41 15.57 0.65
C ALA A 349 5.94 15.65 1.10
N VAL A 350 5.64 15.09 2.27
CA VAL A 350 4.31 15.14 2.87
C VAL A 350 4.40 15.83 4.22
N ASP A 351 3.60 16.85 4.45
CA ASP A 351 3.45 17.43 5.77
C ASP A 351 2.59 16.54 6.65
N LEU A 352 3.08 16.25 7.85
CA LEU A 352 2.35 15.47 8.85
C LEU A 352 1.82 16.37 9.98
N SER A 353 1.93 17.69 9.80
CA SER A 353 1.54 18.69 10.78
C SER A 353 0.16 19.27 10.46
N ASN A 354 -0.45 19.89 11.47
CA ASN A 354 -1.77 20.51 11.35
C ASN A 354 -1.70 22.01 11.00
N THR A 355 -0.58 22.52 10.47
CA THR A 355 -0.41 23.96 10.19
C THR A 355 0.12 24.21 8.77
N GLY A 356 -0.33 25.32 8.17
CA GLY A 356 0.24 25.78 6.90
C GLY A 356 1.64 26.35 7.09
N ARG A 357 2.56 26.00 6.19
CA ARG A 357 3.97 26.38 6.29
C ARG A 357 4.72 26.23 4.96
N THR A 358 5.98 26.67 4.94
CA THR A 358 6.91 26.36 3.84
C THR A 358 7.60 25.04 4.11
N LEU A 359 7.48 24.09 3.18
CA LEU A 359 8.37 22.94 3.11
C LEU A 359 9.52 23.22 2.15
N THR A 360 10.72 22.85 2.57
CA THR A 360 11.92 22.88 1.74
C THR A 360 12.47 21.48 1.59
N ILE A 361 12.66 21.05 0.34
CA ILE A 361 13.31 19.82 -0.04
C ILE A 361 14.74 20.17 -0.45
N GLN A 362 15.73 19.69 0.29
CA GLN A 362 17.14 19.80 -0.08
C GLN A 362 17.50 18.58 -0.94
N LEU A 363 17.95 18.79 -2.18
CA LEU A 363 18.31 17.68 -3.05
C LEU A 363 19.56 16.92 -2.55
N ALA A 364 20.39 17.57 -1.73
CA ALA A 364 21.53 16.94 -1.08
C ALA A 364 21.12 15.77 -0.18
N ASP A 365 19.92 15.81 0.44
CA ASP A 365 19.37 14.71 1.25
C ASP A 365 19.09 13.45 0.41
N LEU A 366 18.98 13.63 -0.91
CA LEU A 366 18.80 12.58 -1.91
C LEU A 366 20.11 12.25 -2.66
N GLY A 367 21.24 12.82 -2.23
CA GLY A 367 22.54 12.66 -2.88
C GLY A 367 22.63 13.37 -4.24
N ILE A 368 21.87 14.45 -4.43
CA ILE A 368 21.78 15.21 -5.68
C ILE A 368 22.32 16.62 -5.44
N ALA A 369 23.27 17.06 -6.27
CA ALA A 369 23.83 18.41 -6.22
C ALA A 369 22.91 19.42 -6.92
N SER A 370 22.39 19.05 -8.10
CA SER A 370 21.40 19.85 -8.81
C SER A 370 20.53 18.96 -9.70
N ALA A 371 19.33 19.42 -10.03
CA ALA A 371 18.46 18.79 -11.01
C ALA A 371 17.54 19.83 -11.66
N THR A 372 16.95 19.48 -12.79
CA THR A 372 15.73 20.12 -13.27
C THR A 372 14.57 19.61 -12.42
N ILE A 373 13.88 20.52 -11.73
CA ILE A 373 12.83 20.23 -10.74
C ILE A 373 11.49 20.67 -11.32
N LYS A 374 10.59 19.72 -11.58
CA LYS A 374 9.20 20.00 -11.93
C LYS A 374 8.30 19.91 -10.70
N ASP A 375 7.61 20.99 -10.36
CA ASP A 375 6.51 21.00 -9.39
C ASP A 375 5.25 20.44 -10.05
N ILE A 376 4.82 19.26 -9.61
CA ILE A 376 3.73 18.54 -10.26
C ILE A 376 2.37 19.22 -10.05
N TRP A 377 2.19 19.93 -8.92
CA TRP A 377 0.95 20.66 -8.68
C TRP A 377 0.86 21.95 -9.49
N ALA A 378 1.98 22.68 -9.61
CA ALA A 378 2.00 23.96 -10.34
C ALA A 378 2.25 23.79 -11.85
N GLY A 379 2.80 22.65 -12.28
CA GLY A 379 3.24 22.42 -13.66
C GLY A 379 4.49 23.23 -14.06
N THR A 380 5.11 23.94 -13.12
CA THR A 380 6.29 24.79 -13.35
C THR A 380 7.58 23.98 -13.21
N THR A 381 8.64 24.45 -13.86
CA THR A 381 9.96 23.82 -13.81
C THR A 381 11.02 24.86 -13.46
N THR A 382 11.95 24.48 -12.59
CA THR A 382 13.15 25.26 -12.24
C THR A 382 14.38 24.35 -12.27
N THR A 383 15.57 24.90 -12.14
CA THR A 383 16.80 24.13 -11.95
C THR A 383 17.50 24.62 -10.69
N GLY A 384 17.93 23.70 -9.83
CA GLY A 384 18.58 24.07 -8.58
C GLY A 384 18.96 22.87 -7.71
N SER A 385 19.45 23.17 -6.52
CA SER A 385 19.85 22.19 -5.50
C SER A 385 18.79 22.00 -4.40
N SER A 386 17.70 22.77 -4.45
CA SER A 386 16.61 22.72 -3.48
C SER A 386 15.31 23.23 -4.09
N PHE A 387 14.20 22.94 -3.43
CA PHE A 387 12.88 23.44 -3.80
C PHE A 387 12.06 23.78 -2.55
N SER A 388 11.41 24.94 -2.54
CA SER A 388 10.59 25.40 -1.42
C SER A 388 9.19 25.76 -1.88
N LYS A 389 8.18 25.39 -1.09
CA LYS A 389 6.78 25.65 -1.41
C LYS A 389 5.95 25.88 -0.15
N GLN A 390 5.08 26.88 -0.19
CA GLN A 390 4.02 27.07 0.80
C GLN A 390 2.93 26.02 0.58
N ILE A 391 2.53 25.37 1.67
CA ILE A 391 1.49 24.35 1.68
C ILE A 391 0.57 24.58 2.89
N LYS A 392 -0.63 24.02 2.85
CA LYS A 392 -1.51 23.96 4.02
C LYS A 392 -1.18 22.74 4.88
N ALA A 393 -1.86 22.65 6.03
CA ALA A 393 -1.83 21.47 6.89
C ALA A 393 -2.05 20.20 6.07
N HIS A 394 -1.24 19.17 6.31
CA HIS A 394 -1.27 17.90 5.58
C HIS A 394 -1.09 18.00 4.04
N GLY A 395 -0.63 19.15 3.54
CA GLY A 395 -0.29 19.33 2.14
C GLY A 395 0.97 18.57 1.72
N SER A 396 1.16 18.44 0.41
CA SER A 396 2.30 17.72 -0.15
C SER A 396 3.00 18.49 -1.28
N VAL A 397 4.27 18.15 -1.50
CA VAL A 397 5.12 18.67 -2.57
C VAL A 397 5.62 17.49 -3.42
N PRO A 398 4.82 17.03 -4.40
CA PRO A 398 5.24 16.05 -5.40
C PRO A 398 6.09 16.72 -6.48
N LEU A 399 7.28 16.18 -6.71
CA LEU A 399 8.23 16.65 -7.70
C LEU A 399 8.64 15.52 -8.64
N ARG A 400 9.00 15.89 -9.87
CA ARG A 400 9.78 15.06 -10.78
C ARG A 400 11.13 15.74 -11.02
N LEU A 401 12.21 15.01 -10.77
CA LEU A 401 13.58 15.46 -11.00
C LEU A 401 14.11 14.80 -12.27
N SER A 402 14.61 15.62 -13.19
CA SER A 402 15.32 15.19 -14.40
C SER A 402 16.67 15.89 -14.50
N ASN A 403 17.52 15.49 -15.47
CA ASN A 403 18.87 16.02 -15.65
C ASN A 403 19.68 16.01 -14.34
N ILE A 404 19.57 14.90 -13.59
CA ILE A 404 20.07 14.79 -12.22
C ILE A 404 21.60 14.81 -12.22
N GLN A 405 22.18 15.81 -11.59
CA GLN A 405 23.60 15.87 -11.25
C GLN A 405 23.80 15.32 -9.85
N ARG A 406 24.33 14.10 -9.75
CA ARG A 406 24.60 13.45 -8.46
C ARG A 406 25.72 14.19 -7.71
N SER A 407 25.57 14.29 -6.40
CA SER A 407 26.60 14.88 -5.55
C SER A 407 27.85 13.99 -5.53
N THR A 408 29.02 14.62 -5.62
CA THR A 408 30.33 13.97 -5.43
C THR A 408 30.79 14.00 -3.96
N ALA A 409 30.00 14.60 -3.08
CA ALA A 409 30.30 14.64 -1.65
C ALA A 409 30.37 13.22 -1.08
N ALA A 410 31.38 12.97 -0.24
CA ALA A 410 31.53 11.70 0.42
C ALA A 410 30.30 11.40 1.28
N LYS A 411 29.72 10.19 1.13
CA LYS A 411 28.63 9.74 1.99
C LYS A 411 29.12 9.67 3.44
N PRO A 412 28.30 10.10 4.42
CA PRO A 412 28.65 9.97 5.83
C PRO A 412 28.98 8.51 6.16
N GLN A 413 30.08 8.30 6.87
CA GLN A 413 30.42 7.00 7.43
C GLN A 413 29.73 6.85 8.78
N TYR A 414 29.17 5.67 9.03
CA TYR A 414 28.39 5.37 10.21
C TYR A 414 29.09 4.31 11.05
N ASN A 415 29.30 4.61 12.33
CA ASN A 415 29.69 3.64 13.34
C ASN A 415 28.43 3.01 13.91
N TYR A 416 28.23 1.71 13.66
CA TYR A 416 27.08 0.97 14.17
C TYR A 416 27.37 0.36 15.53
N VAL A 417 26.43 0.54 16.46
CA VAL A 417 26.47 -0.01 17.82
C VAL A 417 25.21 -0.84 18.03
N SER A 418 25.38 -2.10 18.43
CA SER A 418 24.25 -2.96 18.78
C SER A 418 23.51 -2.40 19.99
N VAL A 419 22.18 -2.36 19.93
CA VAL A 419 21.39 -1.86 21.06
C VAL A 419 21.49 -2.80 22.28
N SER A 420 21.74 -4.10 22.04
CA SER A 420 21.89 -5.09 23.12
C SER A 420 23.15 -4.93 23.97
N THR A 421 24.11 -4.07 23.59
CA THR A 421 25.26 -3.73 24.43
C THR A 421 24.96 -2.59 25.40
N GLY A 422 23.77 -1.98 25.32
CA GLY A 422 23.34 -0.91 26.21
C GLY A 422 22.89 -1.41 27.59
N SER A 423 22.88 -0.50 28.57
CA SER A 423 22.34 -0.78 29.90
C SER A 423 20.81 -0.80 29.84
N LEU A 424 20.21 -1.94 30.20
CA LEU A 424 18.77 -2.17 30.20
C LEU A 424 18.16 -1.88 31.57
N SER A 425 16.95 -1.30 31.59
CA SER A 425 16.20 -1.09 32.82
C SER A 425 14.69 -1.18 32.60
N SER A 426 13.94 -1.22 33.70
CA SER A 426 12.48 -1.11 33.70
C SER A 426 11.76 -2.15 32.82
N GLY A 427 12.32 -3.36 32.72
CA GLY A 427 11.74 -4.49 31.99
C GLY A 427 12.15 -4.63 30.53
N ALA A 428 12.93 -3.69 29.98
CA ALA A 428 13.56 -3.90 28.68
C ALA A 428 14.50 -5.11 28.72
N ASN A 429 14.52 -5.92 27.66
CA ASN A 429 15.32 -7.14 27.62
C ASN A 429 15.91 -7.43 26.23
N THR A 430 16.96 -8.24 26.24
CA THR A 430 17.59 -8.76 25.01
C THR A 430 16.92 -10.06 24.60
N SER A 431 16.67 -10.23 23.30
CA SER A 431 16.16 -11.47 22.72
C SER A 431 16.86 -11.79 21.40
N PRO A 432 16.99 -13.09 21.02
CA PRO A 432 17.49 -13.48 19.71
C PRO A 432 16.66 -12.89 18.57
N CYS A 433 17.32 -12.56 17.46
CA CYS A 433 16.70 -11.98 16.28
C CYS A 433 17.42 -12.44 15.01
N SER A 434 16.80 -13.35 14.28
CA SER A 434 17.38 -13.95 13.07
C SER A 434 17.57 -12.99 11.89
N GLY A 435 16.78 -11.93 11.79
CA GLY A 435 16.92 -10.89 10.76
C GLY A 435 17.85 -9.75 11.16
N CYS A 436 18.22 -9.68 12.44
CA CYS A 436 19.07 -8.63 12.98
C CYS A 436 20.53 -8.85 12.58
N THR A 437 21.19 -7.75 12.23
CA THR A 437 22.63 -7.77 11.92
C THR A 437 23.45 -8.08 13.17
N SER A 438 22.98 -7.66 14.35
CA SER A 438 23.66 -7.94 15.63
C SER A 438 23.30 -9.30 16.25
N SER A 439 22.53 -10.16 15.56
CA SER A 439 21.95 -11.43 16.06
C SER A 439 20.97 -11.32 17.23
N ASN A 440 20.98 -10.20 17.96
CA ASN A 440 20.08 -9.89 19.07
C ASN A 440 19.40 -8.53 18.84
N LYS A 441 18.23 -8.37 19.45
CA LYS A 441 17.50 -7.11 19.55
C LYS A 441 17.18 -6.81 21.01
N VAL A 442 16.90 -5.55 21.29
CA VAL A 442 16.30 -5.13 22.56
C VAL A 442 14.81 -4.84 22.34
N GLY A 443 13.96 -5.51 23.10
CA GLY A 443 12.52 -5.29 23.12
C GLY A 443 12.01 -4.87 24.48
N ASN A 444 10.68 -4.87 24.63
CA ASN A 444 9.99 -4.36 25.83
C ASN A 444 10.37 -2.92 26.19
N ILE A 445 10.67 -2.10 25.17
CA ILE A 445 10.84 -0.66 25.33
C ILE A 445 9.47 -0.03 25.60
N GLY A 446 9.38 0.84 26.59
CA GLY A 446 8.11 1.46 26.99
C GLY A 446 7.16 0.50 27.71
N GLY A 447 5.87 0.55 27.36
CA GLY A 447 4.83 -0.25 28.01
C GLY A 447 4.57 0.18 29.47
N SER A 448 3.80 -0.64 30.20
CA SER A 448 3.42 -0.37 31.60
C SER A 448 4.61 -0.22 32.55
N ASN A 449 5.70 -0.95 32.27
CA ASN A 449 6.91 -0.93 33.09
C ASN A 449 7.85 0.23 32.71
N GLY A 450 7.64 0.86 31.54
CA GLY A 450 8.46 1.96 31.04
C GLY A 450 9.88 1.55 30.67
N GLY A 451 10.05 0.39 30.02
CA GLY A 451 11.34 -0.19 29.68
C GLY A 451 12.25 0.72 28.87
N ARG A 452 13.56 0.67 29.16
CA ARG A 452 14.56 1.58 28.59
C ARG A 452 15.86 0.86 28.28
N VAL A 453 16.57 1.38 27.29
CA VAL A 453 17.97 1.05 27.01
C VAL A 453 18.78 2.33 26.88
N THR A 454 19.94 2.36 27.52
CA THR A 454 20.91 3.46 27.41
C THR A 454 22.20 2.95 26.80
N LEU A 455 22.54 3.48 25.63
CA LEU A 455 23.81 3.26 24.97
C LEU A 455 24.80 4.33 25.44
N SER A 456 26.00 3.91 25.79
CA SER A 456 27.06 4.78 26.31
C SER A 456 28.29 4.75 25.39
N ASN A 457 29.21 5.69 25.60
CA ASN A 457 30.46 5.79 24.84
C ASN A 457 30.27 6.01 23.33
N ILE A 458 29.14 6.61 22.94
CA ILE A 458 28.89 6.98 21.55
C ILE A 458 29.76 8.20 21.21
N ARG A 459 30.57 8.10 20.15
CA ARG A 459 31.38 9.23 19.65
C ARG A 459 30.86 9.68 18.29
N THR A 460 30.93 10.99 18.06
CA THR A 460 30.49 11.64 16.83
C THR A 460 31.22 12.96 16.67
N SER A 461 31.39 13.37 15.43
CA SER A 461 31.91 14.69 15.04
C SER A 461 30.83 15.79 14.96
N LYS A 462 29.54 15.47 15.17
CA LYS A 462 28.42 16.40 14.93
C LYS A 462 27.49 16.56 16.13
N ALA A 463 27.17 17.82 16.47
CA ALA A 463 26.24 18.17 17.54
C ALA A 463 24.77 17.84 17.19
N THR A 464 24.43 17.89 15.90
CA THR A 464 23.15 17.48 15.33
C THR A 464 23.42 16.61 14.11
N GLN A 465 22.74 15.47 14.00
CA GLN A 465 22.98 14.48 12.95
C GLN A 465 21.80 13.56 12.74
N THR A 466 21.76 12.93 11.56
CA THR A 466 20.87 11.81 11.26
C THR A 466 21.46 10.52 11.81
N VAL A 467 20.87 9.98 12.86
CA VAL A 467 21.14 8.64 13.38
C VAL A 467 20.33 7.62 12.59
N ARG A 468 20.95 6.48 12.27
CA ARG A 468 20.34 5.35 11.57
C ARG A 468 19.83 4.33 12.58
N PHE A 469 18.60 3.91 12.47
CA PHE A 469 18.02 2.87 13.33
C PHE A 469 17.71 1.63 12.51
N ASP A 470 18.21 0.49 12.97
CA ASP A 470 17.72 -0.82 12.56
C ASP A 470 16.71 -1.27 13.62
N TYR A 471 15.44 -1.41 13.25
CA TYR A 471 14.35 -1.63 14.18
C TYR A 471 13.31 -2.62 13.63
N ILE A 472 12.43 -3.08 14.52
CA ILE A 472 11.36 -4.01 14.21
C ILE A 472 10.06 -3.50 14.81
N ASN A 473 9.01 -3.47 13.98
CA ASN A 473 7.64 -3.24 14.39
C ASN A 473 6.73 -4.20 13.59
N GLY A 474 6.37 -5.31 14.22
CA GLY A 474 5.41 -6.27 13.67
C GLY A 474 3.98 -6.09 14.17
N ASN A 475 3.64 -4.91 14.72
CA ASN A 475 2.30 -4.64 15.27
C ASN A 475 1.38 -4.07 14.20
N VAL A 476 0.57 -4.93 13.59
CA VAL A 476 -0.41 -4.53 12.58
C VAL A 476 -1.76 -4.29 13.24
N ASP A 477 -2.29 -3.09 13.06
CA ASP A 477 -3.64 -2.69 13.42
C ASP A 477 -4.57 -2.73 12.19
N TYR A 478 -5.74 -3.35 12.39
CA TYR A 478 -6.78 -3.54 11.39
C TYR A 478 -7.95 -2.59 11.70
N MET A 479 -8.47 -1.88 10.70
CA MET A 479 -9.56 -0.88 10.81
C MET A 479 -9.34 0.30 11.79
N GLY A 480 -8.21 0.38 12.48
CA GLY A 480 -7.88 1.42 13.45
C GLY A 480 -6.38 1.53 13.70
N GLY A 481 -5.97 2.37 14.64
CA GLY A 481 -4.56 2.62 14.94
C GLY A 481 -3.83 3.35 13.81
N THR A 482 -2.51 3.42 13.93
CA THR A 482 -1.64 4.17 13.00
C THR A 482 -0.59 3.29 12.33
N ASN A 483 -0.48 2.01 12.70
CA ASN A 483 0.55 1.10 12.18
C ASN A 483 1.99 1.63 12.39
N GLU A 484 2.19 2.38 13.46
CA GLU A 484 3.49 2.78 13.96
C GLU A 484 3.61 2.41 15.44
N ARG A 485 4.84 2.21 15.89
CA ARG A 485 5.17 2.30 17.30
C ARG A 485 5.99 3.55 17.55
N VAL A 486 5.92 4.07 18.76
CA VAL A 486 6.54 5.34 19.11
C VAL A 486 7.56 5.12 20.23
N ALA A 487 8.74 5.72 20.09
CA ALA A 487 9.75 5.75 21.14
C ALA A 487 10.19 7.18 21.44
N SER A 488 10.59 7.42 22.68
CA SER A 488 11.24 8.66 23.12
C SER A 488 12.75 8.47 23.12
N ILE A 489 13.47 9.32 22.40
CA ILE A 489 14.92 9.23 22.24
C ILE A 489 15.59 10.47 22.83
N SER A 490 16.45 10.29 23.83
CA SER A 490 17.19 11.38 24.48
C SER A 490 18.70 11.21 24.24
N VAL A 491 19.38 12.31 23.94
CA VAL A 491 20.84 12.38 23.83
C VAL A 491 21.38 13.12 25.05
N ASN A 492 22.36 12.52 25.75
CA ASN A 492 23.02 13.11 26.92
C ASN A 492 22.07 13.57 28.04
N GLY A 493 20.92 12.90 28.20
CA GLY A 493 19.90 13.29 29.19
C GLY A 493 19.13 14.59 28.85
N GLY A 494 19.32 15.13 27.65
CA GLY A 494 18.55 16.27 27.15
C GLY A 494 17.09 15.92 26.85
N ALA A 495 16.34 16.91 26.36
CA ALA A 495 14.93 16.74 26.01
C ALA A 495 14.75 15.57 25.02
N ALA A 496 13.86 14.64 25.36
CA ALA A 496 13.60 13.49 24.53
C ALA A 496 12.76 13.89 23.29
N LYS A 497 13.16 13.38 22.13
CA LYS A 497 12.39 13.48 20.89
C LYS A 497 11.48 12.26 20.76
N THR A 498 10.19 12.50 20.55
CA THR A 498 9.23 11.45 20.20
C THR A 498 9.40 11.07 18.73
N VAL A 499 9.62 9.78 18.46
CA VAL A 499 9.92 9.26 17.12
C VAL A 499 8.96 8.13 16.78
N SER A 500 8.31 8.26 15.63
CA SER A 500 7.44 7.26 15.01
C SER A 500 8.26 6.26 14.20
N PHE A 501 7.94 4.98 14.38
CA PHE A 501 8.56 3.82 13.74
C PHE A 501 7.47 2.99 13.03
N PRO A 502 7.29 3.16 11.71
CA PRO A 502 6.31 2.42 10.91
C PRO A 502 6.50 0.91 10.96
N LEU A 503 5.48 0.16 10.53
CA LEU A 503 5.57 -1.28 10.32
C LEU A 503 6.83 -1.69 9.54
N THR A 504 7.44 -2.78 9.97
CA THR A 504 8.60 -3.40 9.30
C THR A 504 8.25 -4.70 8.60
N GLY A 505 7.07 -5.25 8.91
CA GLY A 505 6.55 -6.52 8.43
C GLY A 505 5.62 -7.13 9.49
N TYR A 506 5.65 -8.44 9.61
CA TYR A 506 4.78 -9.22 10.50
C TYR A 506 5.58 -10.04 11.52
N ASN A 507 6.85 -10.30 11.25
CA ASN A 507 7.70 -11.15 12.06
C ASN A 507 8.68 -10.35 12.93
N TRP A 508 8.45 -10.38 14.25
CA TRP A 508 9.26 -9.69 15.24
C TRP A 508 10.73 -10.11 15.30
N SER A 509 11.13 -11.20 14.66
CA SER A 509 12.51 -11.70 14.68
C SER A 509 13.22 -11.67 13.32
N LYS A 510 12.50 -11.36 12.23
CA LYS A 510 13.01 -11.41 10.86
C LYS A 510 12.87 -10.08 10.13
N ASP A 511 11.76 -9.38 10.34
CA ASP A 511 11.39 -8.24 9.52
C ASP A 511 12.01 -6.96 10.08
N VAL A 512 13.30 -6.76 9.79
CA VAL A 512 14.07 -5.60 10.27
C VAL A 512 14.05 -4.50 9.20
N SER A 513 13.53 -3.33 9.57
CA SER A 513 13.73 -2.12 8.77
C SER A 513 15.10 -1.55 9.08
N LYS A 514 15.95 -1.47 8.05
CA LYS A 514 17.33 -1.00 8.17
C LYS A 514 17.48 0.47 7.79
N ASP A 515 18.45 1.12 8.41
CA ASP A 515 18.89 2.48 8.10
C ASP A 515 17.81 3.58 8.20
N TYR A 516 16.82 3.37 9.08
CA TYR A 516 15.76 4.34 9.31
C TYR A 516 16.33 5.65 9.87
N ALA A 517 16.11 6.74 9.14
CA ALA A 517 16.76 8.03 9.38
C ALA A 517 16.00 8.84 10.45
N VAL A 518 16.68 9.17 11.55
CA VAL A 518 16.14 10.00 12.62
C VAL A 518 17.13 11.11 12.95
N GLU A 519 16.71 12.35 12.77
CA GLU A 519 17.52 13.51 13.16
C GLU A 519 17.47 13.71 14.68
N LEU A 520 18.65 13.74 15.31
CA LEU A 520 18.82 13.96 16.74
C LEU A 520 19.88 15.06 16.98
N SER A 521 19.73 15.79 18.08
CA SER A 521 20.60 16.90 18.50
C SER A 521 21.03 16.76 19.95
N GLY A 522 22.04 17.54 20.36
CA GLY A 522 22.53 17.57 21.74
C GLY A 522 23.77 16.70 21.98
N PHE A 523 24.42 16.25 20.91
CA PHE A 523 25.68 15.52 21.02
C PHE A 523 26.84 16.45 21.38
N SER A 524 27.71 15.98 22.29
CA SER A 524 29.07 16.46 22.43
C SER A 524 29.91 15.98 21.25
N THR A 525 30.64 16.89 20.63
CA THR A 525 31.55 16.61 19.49
C THR A 525 32.97 16.27 19.94
N THR A 526 33.29 16.46 21.22
CA THR A 526 34.63 16.25 21.78
C THR A 526 34.68 15.13 22.83
N GLY A 527 33.52 14.74 23.37
CA GLY A 527 33.40 13.73 24.42
C GLY A 527 32.51 12.54 24.05
N PRO A 528 32.45 11.51 24.91
CA PRO A 528 31.49 10.43 24.77
C PRO A 528 30.06 10.95 24.99
N ASN A 529 29.11 10.30 24.33
CA ASN A 529 27.70 10.59 24.40
C ASN A 529 26.92 9.38 24.92
N THR A 530 25.73 9.66 25.45
CA THR A 530 24.71 8.64 25.71
C THR A 530 23.50 8.84 24.80
N ILE A 531 22.89 7.73 24.39
CA ILE A 531 21.59 7.72 23.71
C ILE A 531 20.68 6.80 24.52
N THR A 532 19.61 7.37 25.07
CA THR A 532 18.58 6.63 25.80
C THR A 532 17.35 6.47 24.91
N ILE A 533 16.90 5.23 24.74
CA ILE A 533 15.65 4.89 24.05
C ILE A 533 14.66 4.37 25.10
N SER A 534 13.48 4.96 25.15
CA SER A 534 12.39 4.58 26.05
C SER A 534 11.03 4.62 25.36
N GLY A 535 9.97 4.19 26.04
CA GLY A 535 8.60 4.39 25.55
C GLY A 535 8.19 5.86 25.49
N ALA A 536 7.27 6.16 24.58
CA ALA A 536 6.50 7.40 24.57
C ALA A 536 5.16 7.17 25.29
N GLY A 537 5.05 7.66 26.53
CA GLY A 537 3.90 7.35 27.40
C GLY A 537 3.88 5.89 27.85
N SER A 538 2.68 5.31 27.96
CA SER A 538 2.46 3.93 28.43
C SER A 538 2.40 2.88 27.31
N SER A 539 2.49 3.29 26.05
CA SER A 539 2.41 2.35 24.91
C SER A 539 3.73 1.61 24.70
N PRO A 540 3.70 0.34 24.24
CA PRO A 540 4.90 -0.38 23.84
C PRO A 540 5.60 0.28 22.64
N GLY A 541 6.91 0.43 22.72
CA GLY A 541 7.77 0.87 21.62
C GLY A 541 8.13 -0.27 20.65
N PRO A 542 8.83 0.04 19.55
CA PRO A 542 9.40 -0.99 18.67
C PRO A 542 10.60 -1.68 19.34
N ASP A 543 11.05 -2.77 18.73
CA ASP A 543 12.31 -3.42 19.12
C ASP A 543 13.46 -2.88 18.28
N PHE A 544 14.67 -2.87 18.83
CA PHE A 544 15.85 -2.28 18.18
C PHE A 544 17.01 -3.26 18.07
N ASP A 545 17.61 -3.36 16.89
CA ASP A 545 18.81 -4.16 16.60
C ASP A 545 20.08 -3.35 16.91
N ARG A 546 20.27 -2.25 16.18
CA ARG A 546 21.46 -1.40 16.27
C ARG A 546 21.15 0.03 15.85
N ILE A 547 22.03 0.94 16.23
CA ILE A 547 22.03 2.32 15.76
C ILE A 547 23.33 2.65 15.04
N GLY A 548 23.25 3.44 13.97
CA GLY A 548 24.39 4.00 13.26
C GLY A 548 24.51 5.49 13.56
N VAL A 549 25.66 5.91 14.08
CA VAL A 549 25.97 7.31 14.39
C VAL A 549 27.10 7.77 13.47
N VAL A 550 27.07 9.01 12.98
CA VAL A 550 28.14 9.53 12.13
C VAL A 550 29.47 9.50 12.90
N ALA A 551 30.50 8.99 12.23
CA ALA A 551 31.84 8.82 12.81
C ALA A 551 32.47 10.13 13.33
#